data_AF-A0A0D5YWQ5-F1
#
_entry.id   AF-A0A0D5YWQ5-F1
#
_cell.length_a   1.000
_cell.length_b   1.000
_cell.length_c   1.000
_cell.angle_alpha   90.00
_cell.angle_beta   90.00
_cell.angle_gamma   90.00
#
_symmetry.space_group_name_H-M   'P 1'
#
loop_
_entity.id
_entity.type
_entity.pdbx_description
1 polymer ?
#
loop_
_entity_poly.entity_id
_entity_poly.type
_entity_poly.pdbx_seq_one_letter_code
_entity_poly.pdbx_strand_id
1 'polypeptide(L)'
;MSHFKYLICLFALVSTCTAQTDLTAKLYETYEKYKESSLNKRRIKHSQIQPLIDTFSNNPKFEVNKVGESIEGRDLTLISIGGGNTNIFLWSQMHGDEPTATQAIFDILNFLDSDDFKHEKQVILQNLKLHFLPMLNPDGAEVFQRRNALGIDINRDALRLQSPEGRTLKRVRDSLDAAFGFNLHDQSRYYNAERTPKPATISYLATAYNYEKDINEVRANAMKVIVFMNDVIQKYAPGQVGRYNDDFEPRAFGDNIAKWGTSLILIESGGYANDREKQEIRKLNYVSILSALYTIATGSYKQIPIEEYEKIPKNDRNLFDLKIANVTYELNGNDYIIDLGIQRQEVDLEGHNDFYYKSIIVDQGDLSTYYGYETFDASGYKIVPPKIAFEEQKANSLLTKGVAYLQKEPPDKGFHTEEPFHWVEKDFKLPEFRLQPGQNPTFFLEKDGTITHAVINGFLLDLSKPLEQQGFGNALIYR
;
A
#
# COMPACT_ATOMS: atom_id res chain seq x y z
N MET A 1 16.56 47.09 -25.08
CA MET A 1 16.22 45.71 -25.54
C MET A 1 16.53 44.60 -24.52
N SER A 2 17.27 44.84 -23.42
CA SER A 2 17.53 43.80 -22.39
C SER A 2 16.35 43.60 -21.41
N HIS A 3 15.66 44.65 -20.96
CA HIS A 3 14.56 44.53 -19.99
C HIS A 3 13.28 43.84 -20.50
N PHE A 4 13.05 43.79 -21.81
CA PHE A 4 11.86 43.13 -22.39
C PHE A 4 12.00 41.60 -22.39
N LYS A 5 13.24 41.07 -22.45
CA LYS A 5 13.49 39.62 -22.38
C LYS A 5 13.26 39.07 -20.96
N TYR A 6 13.65 39.82 -19.93
CA TYR A 6 13.43 39.42 -18.53
C TYR A 6 11.94 39.40 -18.15
N LEU A 7 11.14 40.34 -18.66
CA LEU A 7 9.70 40.40 -18.38
C LEU A 7 8.92 39.25 -19.04
N ILE A 8 9.29 38.85 -20.26
CA ILE A 8 8.68 37.71 -20.98
C ILE A 8 9.04 36.38 -20.29
N CYS A 9 10.28 36.20 -19.84
CA CYS A 9 10.68 35.03 -19.06
C CYS A 9 9.91 34.94 -17.73
N LEU A 10 9.71 36.06 -17.03
CA LEU A 10 8.96 36.07 -15.77
C LEU A 10 7.48 35.71 -15.96
N PHE A 11 6.82 36.24 -16.99
CA PHE A 11 5.41 35.91 -17.31
C PHE A 11 5.23 34.46 -17.77
N ALA A 12 6.16 33.91 -18.56
CA ALA A 12 6.13 32.50 -18.95
C ALA A 12 6.31 31.58 -17.73
N LEU A 13 7.19 31.92 -16.79
CA LEU A 13 7.43 31.16 -15.56
C LEU A 13 6.24 31.16 -14.58
N VAL A 14 5.56 32.30 -14.42
CA VAL A 14 4.37 32.38 -13.57
C VAL A 14 3.20 31.58 -14.17
N SER A 15 3.02 31.66 -15.50
CA SER A 15 1.91 31.00 -16.18
C SER A 15 2.02 29.46 -16.17
N THR A 16 3.24 28.92 -16.29
CA THR A 16 3.47 27.46 -16.22
C THR A 16 3.24 26.91 -14.81
N CYS A 17 3.67 27.65 -13.77
CA CYS A 17 3.47 27.25 -12.38
C CYS A 17 1.98 27.25 -11.98
N THR A 18 1.20 28.23 -12.44
CA THR A 18 -0.25 28.27 -12.22
C THR A 18 -0.99 27.15 -12.95
N ALA A 19 -0.61 26.86 -14.20
CA ALA A 19 -1.23 25.79 -14.98
C ALA A 19 -0.92 24.38 -14.41
N GLN A 20 0.29 24.16 -13.93
CA GLN A 20 0.70 22.90 -13.31
C GLN A 20 0.00 22.68 -11.96
N THR A 21 -0.18 23.75 -11.17
CA THR A 21 -0.93 23.69 -9.91
C THR A 21 -2.40 23.36 -10.17
N ASP A 22 -3.01 24.00 -11.17
CA ASP A 22 -4.41 23.78 -11.60
C ASP A 22 -4.64 22.35 -12.11
N LEU A 23 -3.72 21.79 -12.90
CA LEU A 23 -3.79 20.39 -13.34
C LEU A 23 -3.81 19.42 -12.15
N THR A 24 -2.87 19.54 -11.21
CA THR A 24 -2.74 18.59 -10.10
C THR A 24 -3.97 18.57 -9.18
N ALA A 25 -4.63 19.71 -8.99
CA ALA A 25 -5.91 19.83 -8.29
C ALA A 25 -7.02 19.10 -9.04
N LYS A 26 -7.18 19.42 -10.33
CA LYS A 26 -8.20 18.81 -11.19
C LYS A 26 -8.05 17.28 -11.27
N LEU A 27 -6.83 16.74 -11.38
CA LEU A 27 -6.60 15.29 -11.38
C LEU A 27 -7.14 14.61 -10.13
N TYR A 28 -6.95 15.20 -8.94
CA TYR A 28 -7.46 14.64 -7.69
C TYR A 28 -8.98 14.77 -7.58
N GLU A 29 -9.53 15.91 -7.98
CA GLU A 29 -10.98 16.20 -7.87
C GLU A 29 -11.83 15.42 -8.87
N THR A 30 -11.32 15.15 -10.08
CA THR A 30 -12.07 14.45 -11.13
C THR A 30 -11.79 12.95 -11.22
N TYR A 31 -10.94 12.41 -10.33
CA TYR A 31 -10.49 11.01 -10.32
C TYR A 31 -11.62 9.99 -10.53
N GLU A 32 -12.75 10.14 -9.84
CA GLU A 32 -13.86 9.18 -9.90
C GLU A 32 -14.44 8.98 -11.31
N LYS A 33 -14.21 9.92 -12.24
CA LYS A 33 -14.60 9.76 -13.66
C LYS A 33 -13.78 8.72 -14.41
N TYR A 34 -12.54 8.48 -13.99
CA TYR A 34 -11.58 7.62 -14.67
C TYR A 34 -11.33 6.30 -13.93
N LYS A 35 -11.79 6.21 -12.68
CA LYS A 35 -11.65 5.03 -11.85
C LYS A 35 -12.29 3.81 -12.50
N GLU A 36 -11.50 2.76 -12.73
CA GLU A 36 -12.01 1.46 -13.18
C GLU A 36 -12.81 0.78 -12.07
N SER A 37 -14.13 0.69 -12.27
CA SER A 37 -15.10 0.21 -11.27
C SER A 37 -15.03 -1.30 -11.01
N SER A 38 -14.58 -2.10 -11.98
CA SER A 38 -14.46 -3.56 -11.84
C SER A 38 -13.32 -4.00 -10.92
N LEU A 39 -12.35 -3.12 -10.66
CA LEU A 39 -11.20 -3.38 -9.79
C LEU A 39 -11.42 -2.75 -8.40
N ASN A 40 -12.46 -3.15 -7.68
CA ASN A 40 -12.83 -2.55 -6.39
C ASN A 40 -12.19 -3.21 -5.15
N LYS A 41 -11.49 -4.33 -5.35
CA LYS A 41 -10.74 -5.05 -4.32
C LYS A 41 -9.26 -5.12 -4.70
N ARG A 42 -8.38 -5.18 -3.71
CA ARG A 42 -6.93 -5.26 -3.95
C ARG A 42 -6.48 -6.65 -4.42
N ARG A 43 -7.16 -7.73 -4.03
CA ARG A 43 -6.85 -9.09 -4.50
C ARG A 43 -7.30 -9.27 -5.95
N ILE A 44 -6.52 -8.75 -6.88
CA ILE A 44 -6.78 -8.78 -8.32
C ILE A 44 -6.06 -9.97 -8.97
N LYS A 45 -6.79 -10.64 -9.85
CA LYS A 45 -6.33 -11.79 -10.63
C LYS A 45 -6.05 -11.39 -12.08
N HIS A 46 -5.23 -12.17 -12.77
CA HIS A 46 -4.90 -11.93 -14.17
C HIS A 46 -6.15 -11.96 -15.05
N SER A 47 -7.04 -12.92 -14.79
CA SER A 47 -8.33 -13.05 -15.48
C SER A 47 -9.24 -11.81 -15.34
N GLN A 48 -9.10 -11.02 -14.27
CA GLN A 48 -9.91 -9.82 -14.07
C GLN A 48 -9.40 -8.62 -14.87
N ILE A 49 -8.11 -8.57 -15.20
CA ILE A 49 -7.53 -7.47 -15.99
C ILE A 49 -7.58 -7.75 -17.50
N GLN A 50 -7.71 -9.01 -17.93
CA GLN A 50 -7.72 -9.37 -19.35
C GLN A 50 -8.82 -8.66 -20.16
N PRO A 51 -10.09 -8.57 -19.69
CA PRO A 51 -11.12 -7.81 -20.42
C PRO A 51 -10.80 -6.31 -20.58
N LEU A 52 -10.07 -5.73 -19.62
CA LEU A 52 -9.63 -4.34 -19.69
C LEU A 52 -8.53 -4.19 -20.74
N ILE A 53 -7.56 -5.11 -20.78
CA ILE A 53 -6.52 -5.17 -21.80
C ILE A 53 -7.14 -5.29 -23.21
N ASP A 54 -8.14 -6.16 -23.37
CA ASP A 54 -8.82 -6.37 -24.65
C ASP A 54 -9.55 -5.09 -25.11
N THR A 55 -10.11 -4.32 -24.17
CA THR A 55 -10.72 -3.01 -24.45
C THR A 55 -9.71 -2.06 -25.07
N PHE A 56 -8.52 -1.93 -24.48
CA PHE A 56 -7.45 -1.09 -25.05
C PHE A 56 -6.87 -1.67 -26.34
N SER A 57 -6.81 -2.99 -26.50
CA SER A 57 -6.36 -3.63 -27.74
C SER A 57 -7.26 -3.32 -28.94
N ASN A 58 -8.55 -3.08 -28.70
CA ASN A 58 -9.51 -2.70 -29.73
C ASN A 58 -9.56 -1.18 -29.99
N ASN A 59 -8.76 -0.39 -29.26
CA ASN A 59 -8.72 1.06 -29.38
C ASN A 59 -7.45 1.51 -30.13
N PRO A 60 -7.57 2.16 -31.31
CA PRO A 60 -6.42 2.52 -32.14
C PRO A 60 -5.49 3.57 -31.54
N LYS A 61 -5.87 4.23 -30.43
CA LYS A 61 -4.97 5.11 -29.67
C LYS A 61 -3.85 4.34 -28.96
N PHE A 62 -4.06 3.04 -28.71
CA PHE A 62 -3.16 2.20 -27.93
C PHE A 62 -2.50 1.12 -28.79
N GLU A 63 -1.25 0.83 -28.48
CA GLU A 63 -0.49 -0.29 -29.04
C GLU A 63 -0.38 -1.36 -27.94
N VAL A 64 -1.08 -2.48 -28.10
CA VAL A 64 -1.13 -3.56 -27.11
C VAL A 64 -0.43 -4.79 -27.67
N ASN A 65 0.64 -5.23 -27.00
CA ASN A 65 1.45 -6.36 -27.43
C ASN A 65 1.64 -7.35 -26.28
N LYS A 66 1.43 -8.65 -26.55
CA LYS A 66 1.95 -9.71 -25.69
C LYS A 66 3.47 -9.70 -25.79
N VAL A 67 4.13 -9.44 -24.67
CA VAL A 67 5.59 -9.36 -24.58
C VAL A 67 6.19 -10.56 -23.89
N GLY A 68 5.43 -11.44 -23.25
CA GLY A 68 5.96 -12.65 -22.63
C GLY A 68 4.86 -13.51 -22.04
N GLU A 69 5.28 -14.54 -21.31
CA GLU A 69 4.41 -15.43 -20.55
C GLU A 69 5.05 -15.69 -19.18
N SER A 70 4.22 -15.91 -18.17
CA SER A 70 4.64 -16.42 -16.87
C SER A 70 4.99 -17.91 -16.92
N ILE A 71 5.40 -18.48 -15.78
CA ILE A 71 5.70 -19.92 -15.66
C ILE A 71 4.47 -20.78 -15.96
N GLU A 72 3.30 -20.36 -15.49
CA GLU A 72 2.03 -21.08 -15.73
C GLU A 72 1.36 -20.69 -17.06
N GLY A 73 2.04 -19.93 -17.92
CA GLY A 73 1.57 -19.60 -19.27
C GLY A 73 0.58 -18.45 -19.34
N ARG A 74 0.53 -17.56 -18.34
CA ARG A 74 -0.29 -16.34 -18.37
C ARG A 74 0.42 -15.23 -19.11
N ASP A 75 -0.31 -14.50 -19.95
CA ASP A 75 0.25 -13.47 -20.81
C ASP A 75 0.77 -12.27 -20.02
N LEU A 76 1.99 -11.83 -20.39
CA LEU A 76 2.55 -10.54 -19.97
C LEU A 76 2.33 -9.55 -21.11
N THR A 77 1.57 -8.49 -20.85
CA THR A 77 1.14 -7.54 -21.88
C THR A 77 1.71 -6.15 -21.65
N LEU A 78 2.25 -5.56 -22.72
CA LEU A 78 2.71 -4.18 -22.77
C LEU A 78 1.68 -3.32 -23.51
N ILE A 79 1.16 -2.29 -22.85
CA ILE A 79 0.21 -1.32 -23.40
C ILE A 79 0.97 -0.01 -23.61
N SER A 80 0.97 0.52 -24.83
CA SER A 80 1.71 1.74 -25.17
C SER A 80 0.82 2.82 -25.78
N ILE A 81 1.13 4.08 -25.53
CA ILE A 81 0.40 5.24 -26.09
C ILE A 81 1.33 6.45 -26.19
N GLY A 82 1.06 7.33 -27.17
CA GLY A 82 1.84 8.53 -27.44
C GLY A 82 2.82 8.35 -28.58
N GLY A 83 3.30 9.48 -29.10
CA GLY A 83 4.20 9.54 -30.27
C GLY A 83 5.48 10.34 -29.99
N GLY A 84 5.74 10.68 -28.73
CA GLY A 84 6.94 11.42 -28.35
C GLY A 84 8.21 10.57 -28.39
N ASN A 85 9.36 11.23 -28.49
CA ASN A 85 10.66 10.56 -28.60
C ASN A 85 11.23 10.09 -27.25
N THR A 86 10.64 10.50 -26.12
CA THR A 86 11.09 10.09 -24.79
C THR A 86 10.25 8.92 -24.29
N ASN A 87 10.84 7.73 -24.23
CA ASN A 87 10.18 6.53 -23.72
C ASN A 87 10.12 6.58 -22.19
N ILE A 88 8.94 6.30 -21.64
CA ILE A 88 8.69 6.14 -20.20
C ILE A 88 8.15 4.74 -19.97
N PHE A 89 8.79 3.99 -19.06
CA PHE A 89 8.39 2.62 -18.77
C PHE A 89 7.83 2.50 -17.35
N LEU A 90 6.62 1.99 -17.22
CA LEU A 90 5.94 1.78 -15.95
C LEU A 90 5.59 0.30 -15.83
N TRP A 91 5.96 -0.32 -14.72
CA TRP A 91 5.56 -1.71 -14.45
C TRP A 91 5.09 -1.85 -13.01
N SER A 92 4.13 -2.75 -12.80
CA SER A 92 3.57 -3.05 -11.49
C SER A 92 3.53 -4.55 -11.23
N GLN A 93 3.34 -4.87 -9.95
CA GLN A 93 3.02 -6.22 -9.49
C GLN A 93 4.05 -7.27 -9.94
N MET A 94 5.33 -6.90 -9.84
CA MET A 94 6.42 -7.88 -9.90
C MET A 94 6.44 -8.79 -8.67
N HIS A 95 5.87 -8.30 -7.57
CA HIS A 95 5.38 -9.11 -6.48
C HIS A 95 3.87 -9.25 -6.62
N GLY A 96 3.35 -10.48 -6.56
CA GLY A 96 1.95 -10.77 -6.88
C GLY A 96 0.95 -10.18 -5.87
N ASP A 97 1.38 -9.96 -4.62
CA ASP A 97 0.61 -9.39 -3.51
C ASP A 97 0.65 -7.86 -3.44
N GLU A 98 1.16 -7.18 -4.48
CA GLU A 98 1.32 -5.72 -4.55
C GLU A 98 0.49 -5.09 -5.70
N PRO A 99 -0.85 -5.09 -5.59
CA PRO A 99 -1.80 -4.82 -6.68
C PRO A 99 -2.17 -3.34 -6.86
N THR A 100 -1.80 -2.46 -5.94
CA THR A 100 -2.35 -1.09 -5.85
C THR A 100 -2.10 -0.30 -7.13
N ALA A 101 -0.86 -0.37 -7.61
CA ALA A 101 -0.46 0.36 -8.81
C ALA A 101 -1.03 -0.24 -10.10
N THR A 102 -1.28 -1.54 -10.16
CA THR A 102 -1.97 -2.17 -11.30
C THR A 102 -3.35 -1.55 -11.50
N GLN A 103 -4.10 -1.36 -10.40
CA GLN A 103 -5.40 -0.68 -10.46
C GLN A 103 -5.26 0.78 -10.93
N ALA A 104 -4.25 1.50 -10.41
CA ALA A 104 -3.99 2.88 -10.81
C ALA A 104 -3.57 3.01 -12.28
N ILE A 105 -2.85 2.03 -12.85
CA ILE A 105 -2.51 2.00 -14.28
C ILE A 105 -3.79 1.98 -15.13
N PHE A 106 -4.78 1.16 -14.79
CA PHE A 106 -6.04 1.13 -15.53
C PHE A 106 -6.81 2.45 -15.41
N ASP A 107 -6.76 3.13 -14.26
CA ASP A 107 -7.33 4.48 -14.11
C ASP A 107 -6.61 5.52 -14.99
N ILE A 108 -5.28 5.43 -15.08
CA ILE A 108 -4.47 6.28 -15.94
C ILE A 108 -4.80 6.02 -17.41
N LEU A 109 -4.95 4.77 -17.84
CA LEU A 109 -5.33 4.41 -19.20
C LEU A 109 -6.73 4.96 -19.56
N ASN A 110 -7.70 4.83 -18.64
CA ASN A 110 -9.04 5.44 -18.79
C ASN A 110 -8.97 6.96 -18.91
N PHE A 111 -8.15 7.62 -18.08
CA PHE A 111 -7.90 9.06 -18.19
C PHE A 111 -7.31 9.44 -19.55
N LEU A 112 -6.32 8.69 -20.02
CA LEU A 112 -5.67 8.94 -21.30
C LEU A 112 -6.64 8.77 -22.46
N ASP A 113 -7.54 7.80 -22.40
CA ASP A 113 -8.55 7.56 -23.45
C ASP A 113 -9.69 8.58 -23.47
N SER A 114 -10.02 9.21 -22.34
CA SER A 114 -11.15 10.16 -22.24
C SER A 114 -11.06 11.38 -23.20
N ASP A 115 -12.12 12.17 -23.32
CA ASP A 115 -12.09 13.43 -24.08
C ASP A 115 -11.70 14.66 -23.24
N ASP A 116 -11.51 14.49 -21.94
CA ASP A 116 -11.13 15.55 -21.01
C ASP A 116 -9.62 15.88 -21.10
N PHE A 117 -9.18 16.98 -20.48
CA PHE A 117 -7.74 17.37 -20.36
C PHE A 117 -6.97 17.34 -21.69
N LYS A 118 -7.61 17.75 -22.79
CA LYS A 118 -7.04 17.65 -24.15
C LYS A 118 -5.66 18.28 -24.25
N HIS A 119 -5.48 19.46 -23.67
CA HIS A 119 -4.21 20.18 -23.75
C HIS A 119 -3.10 19.46 -22.98
N GLU A 120 -3.35 19.06 -21.74
CA GLU A 120 -2.36 18.43 -20.88
C GLU A 120 -1.98 17.04 -21.38
N LYS A 121 -2.96 16.26 -21.84
CA LYS A 121 -2.70 14.97 -22.49
C LYS A 121 -1.95 15.13 -23.80
N GLN A 122 -2.25 16.15 -24.60
CA GLN A 122 -1.48 16.45 -25.80
C GLN A 122 -0.03 16.77 -25.46
N VAL A 123 0.22 17.59 -24.44
CA VAL A 123 1.59 17.88 -23.96
C VAL A 123 2.31 16.60 -23.55
N ILE A 124 1.66 15.72 -22.79
CA ILE A 124 2.22 14.43 -22.38
C ILE A 124 2.53 13.55 -23.61
N LEU A 125 1.52 13.27 -24.44
CA LEU A 125 1.60 12.26 -25.51
C LEU A 125 2.38 12.71 -26.75
N GLN A 126 2.61 14.01 -26.93
CA GLN A 126 3.50 14.52 -27.98
C GLN A 126 4.98 14.50 -27.59
N ASN A 127 5.30 14.61 -26.30
CA ASN A 127 6.68 14.61 -25.82
C ASN A 127 7.12 13.23 -25.34
N LEU A 128 6.19 12.41 -24.85
CA LEU A 128 6.44 11.10 -24.27
C LEU A 128 5.78 9.98 -25.09
N LYS A 129 6.43 8.82 -25.12
CA LYS A 129 5.80 7.53 -25.43
C LYS A 129 5.74 6.72 -24.14
N LEU A 130 4.54 6.41 -23.70
CA LEU A 130 4.29 5.72 -22.42
C LEU A 130 4.14 4.23 -22.68
N HIS A 131 4.77 3.40 -21.84
CA HIS A 131 4.71 1.95 -21.91
C HIS A 131 4.35 1.40 -20.53
N PHE A 132 3.21 0.71 -20.45
CA PHE A 132 2.68 0.13 -19.21
C PHE A 132 2.75 -1.39 -19.30
N LEU A 133 3.37 -2.02 -18.30
CA LEU A 133 3.31 -3.46 -18.06
C LEU A 133 2.50 -3.69 -16.76
N PRO A 134 1.16 -3.84 -16.84
CA PRO A 134 0.29 -3.75 -15.67
C PRO A 134 0.47 -4.88 -14.65
N MET A 135 0.94 -6.06 -15.06
CA MET A 135 1.11 -7.20 -14.16
C MET A 135 2.29 -8.05 -14.63
N LEU A 136 3.43 -7.92 -13.94
CA LEU A 136 4.61 -8.70 -14.29
C LEU A 136 4.58 -10.13 -13.73
N ASN A 137 3.98 -10.34 -12.56
CA ASN A 137 3.91 -11.64 -11.88
C ASN A 137 2.44 -12.11 -11.74
N PRO A 138 1.79 -12.52 -12.84
CA PRO A 138 0.40 -12.97 -12.78
C PRO A 138 0.24 -14.26 -11.97
N ASP A 139 1.25 -15.14 -11.93
CA ASP A 139 1.20 -16.38 -11.15
C ASP A 139 1.16 -16.10 -9.65
N GLY A 140 1.98 -15.16 -9.18
CA GLY A 140 1.92 -14.70 -7.80
C GLY A 140 0.62 -13.96 -7.48
N ALA A 141 0.06 -13.24 -8.45
CA ALA A 141 -1.20 -12.50 -8.28
C ALA A 141 -2.40 -13.43 -8.02
N GLU A 142 -2.48 -14.56 -8.74
CA GLU A 142 -3.58 -15.53 -8.58
C GLU A 142 -3.70 -16.09 -7.16
N VAL A 143 -2.58 -16.18 -6.44
CA VAL A 143 -2.49 -16.71 -5.08
C VAL A 143 -2.07 -15.66 -4.05
N PHE A 144 -2.17 -14.37 -4.42
CA PHE A 144 -1.86 -13.21 -3.58
C PHE A 144 -0.55 -13.35 -2.79
N GLN A 145 0.54 -13.66 -3.50
CA GLN A 145 1.86 -13.85 -2.89
C GLN A 145 2.95 -13.05 -3.61
N ARG A 146 3.99 -12.71 -2.85
CA ARG A 146 5.17 -11.99 -3.36
C ARG A 146 5.91 -12.68 -4.51
N ARG A 147 6.09 -14.00 -4.44
CA ARG A 147 6.96 -14.76 -5.35
C ARG A 147 6.19 -15.32 -6.54
N ASN A 148 6.89 -15.61 -7.64
CA ASN A 148 6.27 -16.31 -8.77
C ASN A 148 6.05 -17.81 -8.47
N ALA A 149 5.53 -18.57 -9.43
CA ALA A 149 5.24 -20.00 -9.26
C ALA A 149 6.48 -20.87 -8.91
N LEU A 150 7.71 -20.43 -9.22
CA LEU A 150 8.95 -21.11 -8.81
C LEU A 150 9.43 -20.73 -7.40
N GLY A 151 8.72 -19.84 -6.70
CA GLY A 151 9.17 -19.30 -5.41
C GLY A 151 10.32 -18.28 -5.56
N ILE A 152 10.54 -17.74 -6.76
CA ILE A 152 11.55 -16.70 -6.98
C ILE A 152 10.93 -15.33 -6.66
N ASP A 153 11.65 -14.54 -5.87
CA ASP A 153 11.40 -13.09 -5.81
C ASP A 153 12.01 -12.50 -7.08
N ILE A 154 11.15 -12.09 -8.02
CA ILE A 154 11.59 -11.55 -9.32
C ILE A 154 12.49 -10.34 -9.10
N ASN A 155 12.23 -9.52 -8.08
CA ASN A 155 13.05 -8.38 -7.71
C ASN A 155 14.34 -8.78 -6.96
N ARG A 156 14.76 -10.04 -7.04
CA ARG A 156 16.07 -10.54 -6.60
C ARG A 156 16.75 -11.41 -7.66
N ASP A 157 16.29 -11.32 -8.91
CA ASP A 157 16.75 -12.16 -10.02
C ASP A 157 17.30 -11.35 -11.22
N ALA A 158 17.63 -10.07 -11.04
CA ALA A 158 18.07 -9.20 -12.14
C ALA A 158 19.44 -9.58 -12.74
N LEU A 159 20.27 -10.32 -12.01
CA LEU A 159 21.60 -10.76 -12.46
C LEU A 159 21.57 -12.08 -13.22
N ARG A 160 20.75 -13.05 -12.76
CA ARG A 160 20.72 -14.41 -13.33
C ARG A 160 19.54 -14.60 -14.28
N LEU A 161 18.48 -13.82 -14.17
CA LEU A 161 17.32 -13.84 -15.07
C LEU A 161 16.74 -15.26 -15.24
N GLN A 162 16.58 -15.97 -14.13
CA GLN A 162 16.05 -17.34 -14.11
C GLN A 162 14.54 -17.38 -14.35
N SER A 163 13.80 -16.38 -13.90
CA SER A 163 12.36 -16.28 -14.12
C SER A 163 12.03 -15.80 -15.55
N PRO A 164 11.02 -16.40 -16.24
CA PRO A 164 10.57 -15.90 -17.53
C PRO A 164 10.04 -14.46 -17.45
N GLU A 165 9.43 -14.09 -16.32
CA GLU A 165 8.99 -12.73 -16.04
C GLU A 165 10.19 -11.77 -15.98
N GLY A 166 11.25 -12.13 -15.25
CA GLY A 166 12.48 -11.33 -15.15
C GLY A 166 13.19 -11.17 -16.49
N ARG A 167 13.28 -12.24 -17.31
CA ARG A 167 13.81 -12.14 -18.69
C ARG A 167 12.97 -11.21 -19.55
N THR A 168 11.64 -11.27 -19.41
CA THR A 168 10.72 -10.39 -20.14
C THR A 168 10.93 -8.94 -19.75
N LEU A 169 10.97 -8.63 -18.45
CA LEU A 169 11.23 -7.29 -17.95
C LEU A 169 12.56 -6.73 -18.48
N LYS A 170 13.64 -7.52 -18.43
CA LYS A 170 14.95 -7.13 -18.97
C LYS A 170 14.88 -6.80 -20.45
N ARG A 171 14.29 -7.68 -21.26
CA ARG A 171 14.20 -7.49 -22.72
C ARG A 171 13.33 -6.29 -23.09
N VAL A 172 12.20 -6.09 -22.42
CA VAL A 172 11.34 -4.92 -22.62
C VAL A 172 12.13 -3.66 -22.31
N ARG A 173 12.75 -3.58 -21.12
CA ARG A 173 13.59 -2.44 -20.73
C ARG A 173 14.67 -2.13 -21.76
N ASP A 174 15.40 -3.14 -22.23
CA ASP A 174 16.48 -2.97 -23.21
C ASP A 174 15.97 -2.49 -24.58
N SER A 175 14.76 -2.92 -24.96
CA SER A 175 14.16 -2.51 -26.24
C SER A 175 13.65 -1.08 -26.25
N LEU A 176 13.32 -0.53 -25.08
CA LEU A 176 12.72 0.80 -24.96
C LEU A 176 13.76 1.92 -24.77
N ASP A 177 14.93 1.59 -24.22
CA ASP A 177 15.93 2.58 -23.77
C ASP A 177 15.27 3.75 -23.02
N ALA A 178 14.42 3.40 -22.05
CA ALA A 178 13.53 4.36 -21.39
C ALA A 178 14.33 5.39 -20.57
N ALA A 179 14.02 6.67 -20.77
CA ALA A 179 14.65 7.77 -20.05
C ALA A 179 14.24 7.79 -18.57
N PHE A 180 12.99 7.42 -18.29
CA PHE A 180 12.45 7.24 -16.94
C PHE A 180 11.76 5.89 -16.81
N GLY A 181 11.87 5.34 -15.60
CA GLY A 181 11.20 4.12 -15.18
C GLY A 181 10.36 4.39 -13.93
N PHE A 182 9.20 3.74 -13.82
CA PHE A 182 8.40 3.69 -12.60
C PHE A 182 8.31 2.25 -12.13
N ASN A 183 9.00 1.95 -11.03
CA ASN A 183 8.92 0.68 -10.34
C ASN A 183 7.82 0.76 -9.27
N LEU A 184 6.68 0.13 -9.53
CA LEU A 184 5.48 0.34 -8.75
C LEU A 184 5.21 -0.85 -7.82
N HIS A 185 5.24 -0.58 -6.52
CA HIS A 185 5.21 -1.57 -5.45
C HIS A 185 4.18 -1.21 -4.36
N ASP A 186 3.97 -2.17 -3.45
CA ASP A 186 3.31 -1.96 -2.17
C ASP A 186 4.29 -2.24 -1.03
N GLN A 187 4.15 -1.50 0.07
CA GLN A 187 4.86 -1.77 1.31
C GLN A 187 3.89 -2.12 2.45
N SER A 188 4.46 -2.59 3.56
CA SER A 188 3.69 -2.87 4.77
C SER A 188 2.97 -1.62 5.26
N ARG A 189 1.69 -1.76 5.61
CA ARG A 189 0.91 -0.67 6.21
C ARG A 189 1.41 -0.21 7.59
N TYR A 190 2.37 -0.92 8.18
CA TYR A 190 2.97 -0.58 9.47
C TYR A 190 4.17 0.38 9.36
N TYR A 191 4.47 0.85 8.14
CA TYR A 191 5.41 1.96 7.95
C TYR A 191 4.74 3.31 8.24
N ASN A 192 5.47 4.20 8.90
CA ASN A 192 5.09 5.59 9.17
C ASN A 192 6.17 6.54 8.65
N ALA A 193 5.80 7.79 8.36
CA ALA A 193 6.79 8.83 8.13
C ALA A 193 7.57 9.05 9.43
N GLU A 194 8.91 9.09 9.31
CA GLU A 194 9.86 9.06 10.43
C GLU A 194 9.44 10.02 11.55
N ARG A 195 9.42 9.52 12.79
CA ARG A 195 9.04 10.27 14.01
C ARG A 195 7.65 10.90 14.01
N THR A 196 6.71 10.38 13.22
CA THR A 196 5.30 10.82 13.24
C THR A 196 4.35 9.62 13.35
N PRO A 197 3.13 9.80 13.87
CA PRO A 197 2.09 8.76 13.85
C PRO A 197 1.46 8.54 12.48
N LYS A 198 1.88 9.30 11.46
CA LYS A 198 1.25 9.30 10.14
C LYS A 198 1.79 8.12 9.33
N PRO A 199 0.93 7.27 8.76
CA PRO A 199 1.41 6.18 7.93
C PRO A 199 2.17 6.71 6.72
N ALA A 200 3.19 5.97 6.29
CA ALA A 200 3.88 6.23 5.04
C ALA A 200 2.99 5.70 3.90
N THR A 201 1.91 6.43 3.60
CA THR A 201 0.92 6.05 2.60
C THR A 201 1.54 5.90 1.22
N ILE A 202 2.38 6.86 0.84
CA ILE A 202 3.22 6.77 -0.35
C ILE A 202 4.67 6.91 0.10
N SER A 203 5.55 6.07 -0.41
CA SER A 203 6.99 6.32 -0.29
C SER A 203 7.67 6.33 -1.62
N TYR A 204 8.66 7.21 -1.75
CA TYR A 204 9.43 7.37 -2.96
C TYR A 204 10.87 6.93 -2.75
N LEU A 205 11.50 6.48 -3.84
CA LEU A 205 12.93 6.25 -3.89
C LEU A 205 13.49 6.59 -5.27
N ALA A 206 14.49 7.47 -5.28
CA ALA A 206 15.44 7.58 -6.39
C ALA A 206 16.50 6.50 -6.20
N THR A 207 16.34 5.41 -6.94
CA THR A 207 17.06 4.15 -6.73
C THR A 207 18.58 4.34 -6.85
N ALA A 208 19.33 3.73 -5.95
CA ALA A 208 20.79 3.69 -6.04
C ALA A 208 21.24 2.81 -7.23
N TYR A 209 22.48 2.98 -7.66
CA TYR A 209 23.09 2.15 -8.73
C TYR A 209 24.44 1.55 -8.33
N ASN A 210 24.93 1.89 -7.14
CA ASN A 210 26.15 1.39 -6.52
C ASN A 210 26.08 1.48 -4.99
N TYR A 211 27.03 0.84 -4.31
CA TYR A 211 27.09 0.78 -2.84
C TYR A 211 27.37 2.14 -2.19
N GLU A 212 28.12 3.00 -2.90
CA GLU A 212 28.47 4.35 -2.45
C GLU A 212 27.27 5.31 -2.48
N LYS A 213 26.18 4.90 -3.14
CA LYS A 213 24.96 5.72 -3.33
C LYS A 213 25.30 7.05 -3.99
N ASP A 214 26.12 7.00 -5.03
CA ASP A 214 26.47 8.17 -5.81
C ASP A 214 25.24 8.79 -6.48
N ILE A 215 25.34 10.09 -6.80
CA ILE A 215 24.32 10.84 -7.52
C ILE A 215 24.87 11.24 -8.88
N ASN A 216 24.55 10.46 -9.90
CA ASN A 216 24.75 10.84 -11.30
C ASN A 216 23.53 11.59 -11.85
N GLU A 217 23.59 12.03 -13.11
CA GLU A 217 22.47 12.75 -13.75
C GLU A 217 21.16 11.94 -13.76
N VAL A 218 21.24 10.63 -14.00
CA VAL A 218 20.09 9.73 -14.06
C VAL A 218 19.36 9.68 -12.71
N ARG A 219 20.09 9.46 -11.62
CA ARG A 219 19.52 9.43 -10.27
C ARG A 219 19.05 10.81 -9.83
N ALA A 220 19.80 11.87 -10.16
CA ALA A 220 19.42 13.26 -9.89
C ALA A 220 18.09 13.63 -10.55
N ASN A 221 17.85 13.19 -11.79
CA ASN A 221 16.58 13.42 -12.48
C ASN A 221 15.41 12.73 -11.77
N ALA A 222 15.58 11.48 -11.32
CA ALA A 222 14.58 10.80 -10.51
C ALA A 222 14.28 11.53 -9.18
N MET A 223 15.32 11.99 -8.48
CA MET A 223 15.17 12.78 -7.23
C MET A 223 14.34 14.05 -7.45
N LYS A 224 14.62 14.81 -8.52
CA LYS A 224 13.89 16.04 -8.85
C LYS A 224 12.41 15.78 -9.15
N VAL A 225 12.11 14.72 -9.90
CA VAL A 225 10.72 14.34 -10.17
C VAL A 225 10.02 13.89 -8.87
N ILE A 226 10.73 13.19 -7.98
CA ILE A 226 10.20 12.81 -6.67
C ILE A 226 9.86 14.02 -5.80
N VAL A 227 10.71 15.04 -5.77
CA VAL A 227 10.40 16.29 -5.07
C VAL A 227 9.09 16.89 -5.57
N PHE A 228 8.92 16.97 -6.90
CA PHE A 228 7.66 17.45 -7.48
C PHE A 228 6.45 16.61 -7.07
N MET A 229 6.57 15.28 -7.13
CA MET A 229 5.49 14.37 -6.71
C MET A 229 5.16 14.51 -5.22
N ASN A 230 6.18 14.62 -4.36
CA ASN A 230 5.99 14.87 -2.93
C ASN A 230 5.21 16.17 -2.71
N ASP A 231 5.60 17.28 -3.33
CA ASP A 231 4.89 18.56 -3.17
C ASP A 231 3.41 18.49 -3.59
N VAL A 232 3.09 17.66 -4.58
CA VAL A 232 1.71 17.38 -4.98
C VAL A 232 0.99 16.53 -3.94
N ILE A 233 1.56 15.40 -3.53
CA ILE A 233 0.90 14.47 -2.60
C ILE A 233 0.74 15.06 -1.20
N GLN A 234 1.63 15.95 -0.76
CA GLN A 234 1.50 16.64 0.52
C GLN A 234 0.20 17.47 0.62
N LYS A 235 -0.42 17.86 -0.50
CA LYS A 235 -1.71 18.56 -0.51
C LYS A 235 -2.89 17.66 -0.15
N TYR A 236 -2.77 16.35 -0.39
CA TYR A 236 -3.86 15.39 -0.23
C TYR A 236 -3.61 14.39 0.91
N ALA A 237 -2.34 14.07 1.17
CA ALA A 237 -1.90 13.18 2.22
C ALA A 237 -0.77 13.85 3.05
N PRO A 238 -1.06 14.98 3.73
CA PRO A 238 -0.04 15.78 4.40
C PRO A 238 0.69 15.00 5.49
N GLY A 239 2.02 14.92 5.39
CA GLY A 239 2.91 14.19 6.28
C GLY A 239 2.83 12.67 6.15
N GLN A 240 2.19 12.14 5.10
CA GLN A 240 2.08 10.70 4.83
C GLN A 240 2.96 10.25 3.64
N VAL A 241 3.91 11.10 3.23
CA VAL A 241 4.94 10.78 2.25
C VAL A 241 6.24 10.47 2.98
N GLY A 242 6.87 9.37 2.61
CA GLY A 242 8.20 9.00 3.12
C GLY A 242 9.20 8.67 2.02
N ARG A 243 10.46 8.50 2.40
CA ARG A 243 11.55 8.05 1.54
C ARG A 243 11.91 6.61 1.92
N TYR A 244 11.80 5.71 0.95
CA TYR A 244 12.16 4.31 1.14
C TYR A 244 13.68 4.13 1.26
N ASN A 245 14.12 3.04 1.90
CA ASN A 245 15.55 2.77 2.07
C ASN A 245 16.24 2.64 0.69
N ASP A 246 17.38 3.33 0.53
CA ASP A 246 18.17 3.39 -0.69
C ASP A 246 19.44 2.51 -0.65
N ASP A 247 19.49 1.53 0.27
CA ASP A 247 20.53 0.50 0.28
C ASP A 247 20.57 -0.25 -1.06
N PHE A 248 21.75 -0.29 -1.67
CA PHE A 248 21.94 -0.93 -2.97
C PHE A 248 21.84 -2.46 -2.85
N GLU A 249 20.85 -3.05 -3.52
CA GLU A 249 20.70 -4.50 -3.66
C GLU A 249 21.09 -4.91 -5.09
N PRO A 250 22.29 -5.49 -5.31
CA PRO A 250 22.81 -5.75 -6.65
C PRO A 250 21.98 -6.75 -7.46
N ARG A 251 21.07 -7.50 -6.83
CA ARG A 251 20.18 -8.45 -7.51
C ARG A 251 18.80 -7.88 -7.85
N ALA A 252 18.47 -6.69 -7.36
CA ALA A 252 17.17 -6.09 -7.59
C ALA A 252 17.07 -5.48 -8.99
N PHE A 253 15.88 -5.59 -9.58
CA PHE A 253 15.64 -5.00 -10.90
C PHE A 253 15.67 -3.48 -10.83
N GLY A 254 15.19 -2.90 -9.73
CA GLY A 254 15.24 -1.46 -9.53
C GLY A 254 16.67 -0.93 -9.68
N ASP A 255 17.57 -1.39 -8.82
CA ASP A 255 18.97 -0.97 -8.80
C ASP A 255 19.67 -1.20 -10.14
N ASN A 256 19.40 -2.34 -10.79
CA ASN A 256 20.00 -2.64 -12.08
C ASN A 256 19.44 -1.77 -13.22
N ILE A 257 18.15 -1.47 -13.25
CA ILE A 257 17.55 -0.58 -14.26
C ILE A 257 18.10 0.85 -14.11
N ALA A 258 18.28 1.33 -12.88
CA ALA A 258 18.97 2.58 -12.61
C ALA A 258 20.42 2.54 -13.11
N LYS A 259 21.16 1.47 -12.78
CA LYS A 259 22.53 1.24 -13.24
C LYS A 259 22.67 1.15 -14.75
N TRP A 260 21.66 0.63 -15.45
CA TRP A 260 21.65 0.55 -16.91
C TRP A 260 21.27 1.87 -17.59
N GLY A 261 21.01 2.95 -16.83
CA GLY A 261 20.90 4.31 -17.35
C GLY A 261 19.48 4.91 -17.34
N THR A 262 18.50 4.22 -16.74
CA THR A 262 17.12 4.73 -16.65
C THR A 262 16.92 5.52 -15.37
N SER A 263 16.31 6.71 -15.45
CA SER A 263 15.99 7.53 -14.27
C SER A 263 14.86 6.87 -13.50
N LEU A 264 15.22 5.99 -12.56
CA LEU A 264 14.27 5.10 -11.92
C LEU A 264 13.66 5.70 -10.66
N ILE A 265 12.34 5.84 -10.70
CA ILE A 265 11.49 6.24 -9.60
C ILE A 265 10.80 4.99 -9.08
N LEU A 266 10.99 4.67 -7.81
CA LEU A 266 10.22 3.65 -7.12
C LEU A 266 9.12 4.31 -6.29
N ILE A 267 7.91 3.75 -6.37
CA ILE A 267 6.75 4.15 -5.57
C ILE A 267 6.29 2.95 -4.74
N GLU A 268 6.28 3.09 -3.42
CA GLU A 268 5.73 2.11 -2.47
C GLU A 268 4.36 2.57 -1.95
N SER A 269 3.35 1.73 -2.14
CA SER A 269 1.99 1.96 -1.64
C SER A 269 1.80 1.31 -0.26
N GLY A 270 1.84 2.12 0.79
CA GLY A 270 1.78 1.67 2.18
C GLY A 270 0.36 1.49 2.71
N GLY A 271 0.06 2.20 3.81
CA GLY A 271 -1.25 2.17 4.44
C GLY A 271 -1.90 3.55 4.54
N TYR A 272 -3.23 3.55 4.63
CA TYR A 272 -4.05 4.72 4.88
C TYR A 272 -5.19 4.29 5.82
N ALA A 273 -5.59 5.18 6.74
CA ALA A 273 -6.61 4.84 7.73
C ALA A 273 -7.93 4.49 7.04
N ASN A 274 -8.58 3.40 7.47
CA ASN A 274 -9.85 2.91 6.94
C ASN A 274 -9.88 2.60 5.43
N ASP A 275 -8.72 2.34 4.81
CA ASP A 275 -8.60 2.06 3.38
C ASP A 275 -7.98 0.68 3.12
N ARG A 276 -8.62 -0.38 3.62
CA ARG A 276 -8.10 -1.75 3.53
C ARG A 276 -7.91 -2.22 2.09
N GLU A 277 -8.83 -1.84 1.19
CA GLU A 277 -8.77 -2.14 -0.24
C GLU A 277 -7.92 -1.16 -1.05
N LYS A 278 -7.20 -0.25 -0.36
CA LYS A 278 -6.23 0.69 -0.94
C LYS A 278 -6.79 1.61 -2.03
N GLN A 279 -8.05 1.99 -1.93
CA GLN A 279 -8.74 2.81 -2.93
C GLN A 279 -8.31 4.28 -2.89
N GLU A 280 -8.02 4.84 -1.72
CA GLU A 280 -7.43 6.18 -1.62
C GLU A 280 -5.95 6.14 -2.06
N ILE A 281 -5.21 5.10 -1.68
CA ILE A 281 -3.80 4.94 -2.11
C ILE A 281 -3.69 4.77 -3.63
N ARG A 282 -4.63 4.04 -4.26
CA ARG A 282 -4.78 3.93 -5.71
C ARG A 282 -4.98 5.30 -6.36
N LYS A 283 -5.86 6.13 -5.81
CA LYS A 283 -6.06 7.52 -6.25
C LYS A 283 -4.78 8.36 -6.13
N LEU A 284 -4.05 8.24 -5.03
CA LEU A 284 -2.77 8.94 -4.83
C LEU A 284 -1.71 8.50 -5.85
N ASN A 285 -1.65 7.21 -6.19
CA ASN A 285 -0.79 6.70 -7.28
C ASN A 285 -1.16 7.34 -8.62
N TYR A 286 -2.45 7.37 -8.96
CA TYR A 286 -2.97 8.00 -10.18
C TYR A 286 -2.51 9.47 -10.28
N VAL A 287 -2.72 10.26 -9.22
CA VAL A 287 -2.33 11.67 -9.18
C VAL A 287 -0.81 11.84 -9.23
N SER A 288 -0.07 11.05 -8.46
CA SER A 288 1.40 11.09 -8.41
C SER A 288 2.02 10.82 -9.79
N ILE A 289 1.59 9.74 -10.45
CA ILE A 289 2.17 9.31 -11.73
C ILE A 289 1.82 10.32 -12.83
N LEU A 290 0.56 10.75 -12.96
CA LEU A 290 0.19 11.74 -13.99
C LEU A 290 0.90 13.08 -13.80
N SER A 291 1.07 13.50 -12.54
CA SER A 291 1.84 14.71 -12.21
C SER A 291 3.32 14.57 -12.61
N ALA A 292 3.91 13.40 -12.36
CA ALA A 292 5.27 13.07 -12.79
C ALA A 292 5.42 13.11 -14.32
N LEU A 293 4.50 12.46 -15.04
CA LEU A 293 4.49 12.45 -16.50
C LEU A 293 4.40 13.87 -17.07
N TYR A 294 3.56 14.74 -16.50
CA TYR A 294 3.45 16.12 -16.95
C TYR A 294 4.73 16.94 -16.72
N THR A 295 5.37 16.82 -15.55
CA THR A 295 6.63 17.55 -15.30
C THR A 295 7.78 17.03 -16.15
N ILE A 296 7.80 15.72 -16.45
CA ILE A 296 8.78 15.12 -17.37
C ILE A 296 8.54 15.63 -18.81
N ALA A 297 7.30 15.61 -19.29
CA ALA A 297 6.92 16.08 -20.63
C ALA A 297 7.27 17.55 -20.87
N THR A 298 7.07 18.40 -19.87
CA THR A 298 7.40 19.83 -19.94
C THR A 298 8.86 20.15 -19.61
N GLY A 299 9.59 19.18 -19.07
CA GLY A 299 10.95 19.36 -18.55
C GLY A 299 11.05 20.27 -17.33
N SER A 300 9.92 20.61 -16.67
CA SER A 300 9.89 21.57 -15.57
C SER A 300 10.65 21.08 -14.33
N TYR A 301 10.75 19.75 -14.13
CA TYR A 301 11.51 19.14 -13.04
C TYR A 301 13.00 19.54 -13.04
N LYS A 302 13.57 19.93 -14.18
CA LYS A 302 15.02 20.23 -14.29
C LYS A 302 15.44 21.39 -13.38
N GLN A 303 14.52 22.33 -13.13
CA GLN A 303 14.68 23.51 -12.29
C GLN A 303 14.60 23.20 -10.78
N ILE A 304 14.17 21.99 -10.42
CA ILE A 304 13.95 21.62 -9.02
C ILE A 304 15.31 21.36 -8.34
N PRO A 305 15.57 21.97 -7.17
CA PRO A 305 16.78 21.70 -6.41
C PRO A 305 16.80 20.27 -5.86
N ILE A 306 17.94 19.60 -5.94
CA ILE A 306 18.07 18.18 -5.53
C ILE A 306 18.02 18.05 -4.01
N GLU A 307 18.52 19.06 -3.28
CA GLU A 307 18.55 19.11 -1.82
C GLU A 307 17.16 19.02 -1.16
N GLU A 308 16.08 19.34 -1.89
CA GLU A 308 14.71 19.17 -1.40
C GLU A 308 14.35 17.68 -1.23
N TYR A 309 15.00 16.77 -1.96
CA TYR A 309 14.76 15.32 -1.85
C TYR A 309 15.13 14.80 -0.46
N GLU A 310 16.21 15.32 0.13
CA GLU A 310 16.69 14.90 1.46
C GLU A 310 15.79 15.41 2.60
N LYS A 311 14.89 16.37 2.32
CA LYS A 311 13.91 16.87 3.30
C LYS A 311 12.69 15.95 3.42
N ILE A 312 12.49 15.03 2.46
CA ILE A 312 11.44 14.01 2.57
C ILE A 312 11.86 13.05 3.70
N PRO A 313 11.02 12.88 4.75
CA PRO A 313 11.37 12.04 5.89
C PRO A 313 11.55 10.60 5.44
N LYS A 314 12.41 9.83 6.12
CA LYS A 314 12.53 8.39 5.86
C LYS A 314 11.29 7.64 6.37
N ASN A 315 11.20 6.35 6.06
CA ASN A 315 10.22 5.47 6.68
C ASN A 315 10.74 4.92 8.01
N ASP A 316 9.89 4.95 9.03
CA ASP A 316 9.99 4.16 10.26
C ASP A 316 8.97 3.02 10.22
N ARG A 317 9.13 1.99 11.07
CA ARG A 317 8.19 0.87 11.18
C ARG A 317 7.61 0.75 12.59
N ASN A 318 6.95 1.82 13.04
CA ASN A 318 6.49 1.98 14.42
C ASN A 318 4.96 2.08 14.54
N LEU A 319 4.20 1.59 13.55
CA LEU A 319 2.72 1.57 13.57
C LEU A 319 2.13 0.20 13.91
N PHE A 320 1.08 0.22 14.72
CA PHE A 320 0.19 -0.90 15.02
C PHE A 320 -1.22 -0.66 14.44
N ASP A 321 -2.04 -1.70 14.29
CA ASP A 321 -3.46 -1.50 14.01
C ASP A 321 -4.16 -0.88 15.23
N LEU A 322 -3.86 -1.42 16.41
CA LEU A 322 -4.38 -0.95 17.69
C LEU A 322 -3.23 -0.82 18.68
N LYS A 323 -3.11 0.35 19.30
CA LYS A 323 -2.27 0.59 20.47
C LYS A 323 -3.18 0.79 21.69
N ILE A 324 -3.02 -0.05 22.71
CA ILE A 324 -3.60 0.20 24.04
C ILE A 324 -2.49 0.83 24.88
N ALA A 325 -2.67 2.06 25.35
CA ALA A 325 -1.67 2.77 26.14
C ALA A 325 -2.03 2.79 27.62
N ASN A 326 -1.04 2.73 28.52
CA ASN A 326 -1.20 2.93 29.97
C ASN A 326 -2.19 1.98 30.67
N VAL A 327 -2.36 0.76 30.19
CA VAL A 327 -3.31 -0.19 30.80
C VAL A 327 -2.69 -0.86 32.02
N THR A 328 -3.48 -1.06 33.07
CA THR A 328 -3.06 -1.83 34.25
C THR A 328 -3.23 -3.32 33.99
N TYR A 329 -2.15 -4.09 34.10
CA TYR A 329 -2.14 -5.54 34.02
C TYR A 329 -1.67 -6.13 35.35
N GLU A 330 -2.52 -6.94 35.99
CA GLU A 330 -2.15 -7.65 37.21
C GLU A 330 -1.44 -8.97 36.87
N LEU A 331 -0.25 -9.15 37.43
CA LEU A 331 0.52 -10.37 37.30
C LEU A 331 1.12 -10.78 38.65
N ASN A 332 0.75 -11.97 39.13
CA ASN A 332 1.22 -12.54 40.39
C ASN A 332 1.01 -11.59 41.59
N GLY A 333 -0.19 -10.99 41.67
CA GLY A 333 -0.61 -10.10 42.77
C GLY A 333 0.00 -8.70 42.75
N ASN A 334 0.70 -8.31 41.67
CA ASN A 334 1.22 -6.97 41.48
C ASN A 334 0.61 -6.34 40.23
N ASP A 335 0.29 -5.06 40.31
CA ASP A 335 -0.20 -4.28 39.17
C ASP A 335 0.97 -3.65 38.41
N TYR A 336 0.94 -3.75 37.08
CA TYR A 336 1.92 -3.15 36.17
C TYR A 336 1.20 -2.24 35.18
N ILE A 337 1.79 -1.10 34.83
CA ILE A 337 1.30 -0.24 33.76
C ILE A 337 2.11 -0.55 32.50
N ILE A 338 1.43 -0.94 31.43
CA ILE A 338 2.05 -1.31 30.16
C ILE A 338 1.28 -0.73 28.97
N ASP A 339 1.97 -0.61 27.85
CA ASP A 339 1.35 -0.46 26.53
C ASP A 339 1.29 -1.82 25.83
N LEU A 340 0.32 -2.00 24.94
CA LEU A 340 0.18 -3.16 24.04
C LEU A 340 0.14 -2.69 22.59
N GLY A 341 1.01 -3.27 21.75
CA GLY A 341 1.01 -3.10 20.30
C GLY A 341 0.36 -4.30 19.62
N ILE A 342 -0.74 -4.08 18.89
CA ILE A 342 -1.54 -5.14 18.27
C ILE A 342 -1.55 -4.98 16.75
N GLN A 343 -1.25 -6.07 16.04
CA GLN A 343 -1.39 -6.15 14.59
C GLN A 343 -2.47 -7.15 14.21
N ARG A 344 -3.36 -6.73 13.30
CA ARG A 344 -4.44 -7.51 12.73
C ARG A 344 -3.91 -8.21 11.47
N GLN A 345 -3.17 -9.31 11.68
CA GLN A 345 -2.62 -10.10 10.58
C GLN A 345 -3.74 -10.76 9.78
N GLU A 346 -3.53 -10.85 8.48
CA GLU A 346 -4.47 -11.46 7.55
C GLU A 346 -4.06 -12.91 7.30
N VAL A 347 -5.04 -13.80 7.39
CA VAL A 347 -4.89 -15.20 6.99
C VAL A 347 -5.69 -15.41 5.73
N ASP A 348 -4.97 -15.80 4.69
CA ASP A 348 -5.53 -16.00 3.37
C ASP A 348 -6.54 -17.16 3.32
N LEU A 349 -7.64 -16.98 2.59
CA LEU A 349 -8.60 -18.06 2.34
C LEU A 349 -8.21 -18.85 1.08
N GLU A 350 -8.68 -20.09 0.97
CA GLU A 350 -8.32 -21.05 -0.09
C GLU A 350 -8.52 -20.49 -1.53
N GLY A 351 -9.47 -19.58 -1.73
CA GLY A 351 -9.70 -18.95 -3.04
C GLY A 351 -8.80 -17.76 -3.37
N HIS A 352 -7.97 -17.29 -2.43
CA HIS A 352 -7.08 -16.13 -2.51
C HIS A 352 -7.77 -14.77 -2.81
N ASN A 353 -9.10 -14.76 -2.79
CA ASN A 353 -9.92 -13.57 -3.06
C ASN A 353 -10.25 -12.77 -1.79
N ASP A 354 -10.05 -13.39 -0.62
CA ASP A 354 -10.47 -12.84 0.66
C ASP A 354 -9.65 -13.45 1.81
N PHE A 355 -9.80 -12.92 3.01
CA PHE A 355 -9.01 -13.28 4.18
C PHE A 355 -9.83 -13.10 5.46
N TYR A 356 -9.33 -13.64 6.57
CA TYR A 356 -9.81 -13.30 7.90
C TYR A 356 -8.66 -12.81 8.77
N TYR A 357 -8.96 -12.10 9.86
CA TYR A 357 -7.92 -11.65 10.78
C TYR A 357 -7.60 -12.71 11.82
N LYS A 358 -6.31 -12.93 12.03
CA LYS A 358 -5.76 -13.61 13.21
C LYS A 358 -4.77 -12.67 13.87
N SER A 359 -5.30 -11.80 14.72
CA SER A 359 -4.49 -10.73 15.33
C SER A 359 -3.51 -11.30 16.34
N ILE A 360 -2.42 -10.58 16.54
CA ILE A 360 -1.40 -10.88 17.54
C ILE A 360 -0.99 -9.62 18.30
N ILE A 361 -0.66 -9.79 19.57
CA ILE A 361 0.16 -8.82 20.30
C ILE A 361 1.56 -8.95 19.73
N VAL A 362 2.07 -7.90 19.08
CA VAL A 362 3.42 -7.91 18.49
C VAL A 362 4.47 -7.41 19.46
N ASP A 363 4.08 -6.55 20.40
CA ASP A 363 4.97 -6.00 21.41
C ASP A 363 4.18 -5.52 22.65
N GLN A 364 4.85 -5.42 23.80
CA GLN A 364 4.28 -4.90 25.04
C GLN A 364 5.35 -4.28 25.95
N GLY A 365 4.98 -3.28 26.74
CA GLY A 365 5.89 -2.59 27.66
C GLY A 365 5.86 -1.08 27.45
N ASP A 366 7.03 -0.46 27.33
CA ASP A 366 7.13 0.97 26.95
C ASP A 366 7.06 1.09 25.43
N LEU A 367 5.89 1.49 24.92
CA LEU A 367 5.67 1.77 23.50
C LEU A 367 5.45 3.27 23.27
N SER A 368 6.01 4.14 24.12
CA SER A 368 5.83 5.60 24.05
C SER A 368 6.30 6.22 22.73
N THR A 369 7.26 5.59 22.04
CA THR A 369 7.76 6.00 20.71
C THR A 369 7.03 5.35 19.53
N TYR A 370 6.02 4.51 19.80
CA TYR A 370 5.21 3.81 18.81
C TYR A 370 3.80 4.39 18.72
N TYR A 371 3.15 4.11 17.60
CA TYR A 371 1.87 4.68 17.22
C TYR A 371 0.87 3.59 16.83
N GLY A 372 -0.42 3.92 16.81
CA GLY A 372 -1.46 3.05 16.27
C GLY A 372 -2.32 3.79 15.26
N TYR A 373 -2.83 3.07 14.25
CA TYR A 373 -3.97 3.56 13.46
C TYR A 373 -5.15 3.92 14.37
N GLU A 374 -5.37 3.07 15.37
CA GLU A 374 -6.22 3.31 16.52
C GLU A 374 -5.36 3.34 17.79
N THR A 375 -5.50 4.36 18.62
CA THR A 375 -4.85 4.42 19.94
C THR A 375 -5.93 4.65 21.00
N PHE A 376 -5.98 3.76 21.99
CA PHE A 376 -6.86 3.89 23.14
C PHE A 376 -6.02 4.11 24.40
N ASP A 377 -6.21 5.26 25.04
CA ASP A 377 -5.60 5.55 26.34
C ASP A 377 -6.40 4.85 27.45
N ALA A 378 -5.84 3.76 27.94
CA ALA A 378 -6.41 2.92 28.98
C ALA A 378 -5.93 3.32 30.39
N SER A 379 -5.52 4.58 30.58
CA SER A 379 -5.24 5.13 31.91
C SER A 379 -6.43 4.93 32.87
N GLY A 380 -6.17 4.25 33.98
CA GLY A 380 -7.18 3.89 34.98
C GLY A 380 -8.05 2.68 34.61
N TYR A 381 -7.78 2.01 33.49
CA TYR A 381 -8.38 0.72 33.17
C TYR A 381 -7.49 -0.44 33.62
N LYS A 382 -8.13 -1.54 34.01
CA LYS A 382 -7.50 -2.81 34.33
C LYS A 382 -7.89 -3.88 33.31
N ILE A 383 -6.92 -4.72 32.93
CA ILE A 383 -7.17 -5.88 32.08
C ILE A 383 -7.89 -6.95 32.88
N VAL A 384 -8.98 -7.46 32.33
CA VAL A 384 -9.74 -8.58 32.87
C VAL A 384 -9.64 -9.78 31.92
N PRO A 385 -9.19 -10.95 32.41
CA PRO A 385 -9.12 -12.18 31.63
C PRO A 385 -10.49 -12.57 31.04
N PRO A 386 -10.52 -13.12 29.82
CA PRO A 386 -11.76 -13.58 29.21
C PRO A 386 -12.29 -14.83 29.90
N LYS A 387 -13.62 -14.99 29.86
CA LYS A 387 -14.36 -16.17 30.32
C LYS A 387 -14.96 -16.93 29.15
N ILE A 388 -15.36 -18.16 29.44
CA ILE A 388 -16.05 -19.10 28.56
C ILE A 388 -17.47 -19.35 29.07
N ALA A 389 -18.45 -19.50 28.16
CA ALA A 389 -19.84 -19.84 28.50
C ALA A 389 -20.49 -20.75 27.45
N PHE A 390 -21.56 -21.44 27.84
CA PHE A 390 -22.42 -22.20 26.93
C PHE A 390 -23.37 -21.26 26.15
N GLU A 391 -23.70 -21.64 24.92
CA GLU A 391 -24.61 -20.92 24.00
C GLU A 391 -26.08 -21.00 24.45
N GLU A 392 -26.42 -20.33 25.56
CA GLU A 392 -27.81 -20.25 26.07
C GLU A 392 -28.28 -18.81 26.37
N GLN A 393 -27.43 -17.79 26.21
CA GLN A 393 -27.74 -16.39 26.59
C GLN A 393 -27.51 -15.40 25.44
N LYS A 394 -28.24 -14.27 25.45
CA LYS A 394 -28.10 -13.19 24.45
C LYS A 394 -26.67 -12.63 24.42
N ALA A 395 -26.07 -12.57 23.23
CA ALA A 395 -24.72 -12.07 22.93
C ALA A 395 -24.29 -10.82 23.73
N ASN A 396 -24.97 -9.68 23.62
CA ASN A 396 -24.53 -8.42 24.26
C ASN A 396 -24.44 -8.51 25.80
N SER A 397 -25.24 -9.38 26.42
CA SER A 397 -25.21 -9.58 27.87
C SER A 397 -24.02 -10.42 28.35
N LEU A 398 -23.32 -11.10 27.44
CA LEU A 398 -22.18 -11.96 27.74
C LEU A 398 -20.87 -11.19 27.74
N LEU A 399 -20.65 -10.28 26.77
CA LEU A 399 -19.45 -9.43 26.74
C LEU A 399 -19.32 -8.57 28.00
N THR A 400 -20.43 -7.98 28.46
CA THR A 400 -20.46 -7.18 29.70
C THR A 400 -20.18 -7.99 30.97
N LYS A 401 -20.27 -9.33 30.90
CA LYS A 401 -19.88 -10.27 31.98
C LYS A 401 -18.43 -10.78 31.84
N GLY A 402 -17.71 -10.34 30.81
CA GLY A 402 -16.35 -10.74 30.49
C GLY A 402 -16.26 -12.07 29.73
N VAL A 403 -17.32 -12.50 29.03
CA VAL A 403 -17.30 -13.72 28.21
C VAL A 403 -16.87 -13.39 26.79
N ALA A 404 -15.79 -14.01 26.32
CA ALA A 404 -15.28 -13.86 24.94
C ALA A 404 -15.27 -15.18 24.16
N TYR A 405 -15.51 -16.31 24.84
CA TYR A 405 -15.49 -17.66 24.26
C TYR A 405 -16.85 -18.33 24.46
N LEU A 406 -17.43 -18.85 23.38
CA LEU A 406 -18.69 -19.59 23.39
C LEU A 406 -18.44 -21.06 23.06
N GLN A 407 -18.90 -21.93 23.95
CA GLN A 407 -18.93 -23.37 23.72
C GLN A 407 -20.12 -23.70 22.83
N LYS A 408 -19.83 -24.06 21.59
CA LYS A 408 -20.81 -24.47 20.57
C LYS A 408 -20.17 -25.43 19.59
N GLU A 409 -21.01 -26.16 18.87
CA GLU A 409 -20.52 -27.08 17.84
C GLU A 409 -19.91 -26.25 16.70
N PRO A 410 -18.59 -26.39 16.43
CA PRO A 410 -17.96 -25.63 15.37
C PRO A 410 -18.48 -26.11 14.00
N PRO A 411 -18.56 -25.21 13.00
CA PRO A 411 -18.93 -25.61 11.65
C PRO A 411 -17.89 -26.56 11.05
N ASP A 412 -18.29 -27.41 10.10
CA ASP A 412 -17.40 -28.36 9.40
C ASP A 412 -16.17 -27.67 8.78
N LYS A 413 -16.36 -26.45 8.26
CA LYS A 413 -15.32 -25.65 7.60
C LYS A 413 -15.28 -24.23 8.17
N GLY A 414 -14.11 -23.60 8.08
CA GLY A 414 -13.88 -22.22 8.52
C GLY A 414 -13.16 -22.13 9.87
N PHE A 415 -12.46 -21.02 10.05
CA PHE A 415 -11.63 -20.73 11.23
C PHE A 415 -11.97 -19.38 11.89
N HIS A 416 -13.04 -18.73 11.44
CA HIS A 416 -13.47 -17.41 11.93
C HIS A 416 -14.99 -17.28 11.94
N THR A 417 -15.48 -16.31 12.69
CA THR A 417 -16.91 -15.93 12.79
C THR A 417 -17.05 -14.42 12.85
N GLU A 418 -18.15 -13.89 12.34
CA GLU A 418 -18.50 -12.47 12.42
C GLU A 418 -19.09 -12.09 13.79
N GLU A 419 -19.43 -13.09 14.62
CA GLU A 419 -19.82 -12.84 16.00
C GLU A 419 -18.62 -12.37 16.83
N PRO A 420 -18.80 -11.44 17.79
CA PRO A 420 -17.73 -10.95 18.66
C PRO A 420 -17.36 -11.94 19.77
N PHE A 421 -17.36 -13.24 19.44
CA PHE A 421 -17.00 -14.33 20.32
C PHE A 421 -16.19 -15.37 19.59
N HIS A 422 -15.13 -15.84 20.22
CA HIS A 422 -14.47 -17.05 19.77
C HIS A 422 -15.37 -18.26 19.96
N TRP A 423 -15.46 -19.13 18.96
CA TRP A 423 -16.18 -20.39 19.10
C TRP A 423 -15.18 -21.49 19.45
N VAL A 424 -15.57 -22.34 20.40
CA VAL A 424 -14.73 -23.43 20.91
C VAL A 424 -15.56 -24.69 21.15
N GLU A 425 -14.91 -25.85 21.08
CA GLU A 425 -15.56 -27.13 21.38
C GLU A 425 -16.01 -27.24 22.84
N LYS A 426 -16.97 -28.15 23.12
CA LYS A 426 -17.62 -28.26 24.44
C LYS A 426 -16.66 -28.63 25.58
N ASP A 427 -15.58 -29.33 25.28
CA ASP A 427 -14.54 -29.73 26.24
C ASP A 427 -13.33 -28.80 26.26
N PHE A 428 -13.34 -27.73 25.45
CA PHE A 428 -12.29 -26.73 25.43
C PHE A 428 -12.12 -26.07 26.81
N LYS A 429 -10.87 -25.99 27.25
CA LYS A 429 -10.49 -25.30 28.49
C LYS A 429 -9.67 -24.09 28.13
N LEU A 430 -10.06 -22.93 28.67
CA LEU A 430 -9.26 -21.72 28.53
C LEU A 430 -7.87 -21.95 29.15
N PRO A 431 -6.79 -21.64 28.42
CA PRO A 431 -5.46 -21.65 28.98
C PRO A 431 -5.35 -20.58 30.09
N GLU A 432 -4.33 -20.71 30.94
CA GLU A 432 -4.00 -19.66 31.89
C GLU A 432 -3.77 -18.34 31.15
N PHE A 433 -4.47 -17.29 31.57
CA PHE A 433 -4.37 -16.00 30.92
C PHE A 433 -3.02 -15.34 31.19
N ARG A 434 -2.23 -15.19 30.12
CA ARG A 434 -0.95 -14.49 30.13
C ARG A 434 -0.86 -13.59 28.91
N LEU A 435 -0.63 -12.30 29.15
CA LEU A 435 -0.31 -11.36 28.08
C LEU A 435 1.18 -11.43 27.77
N GLN A 436 1.47 -11.73 26.51
CA GLN A 436 2.82 -11.74 25.96
C GLN A 436 2.76 -11.59 24.44
N PRO A 437 3.84 -11.10 23.80
CA PRO A 437 3.95 -11.10 22.35
C PRO A 437 3.70 -12.50 21.75
N GLY A 438 3.03 -12.53 20.61
CA GLY A 438 2.61 -13.74 19.90
C GLY A 438 1.24 -14.29 20.30
N GLN A 439 0.62 -13.80 21.38
CA GLN A 439 -0.73 -14.22 21.78
C GLN A 439 -1.82 -13.50 20.98
N ASN A 440 -2.97 -14.15 20.82
CA ASN A 440 -4.16 -13.49 20.29
C ASN A 440 -4.67 -12.45 21.31
N PRO A 441 -4.88 -11.18 20.92
CA PRO A 441 -5.35 -10.16 21.84
C PRO A 441 -6.85 -10.32 22.06
N THR A 442 -7.19 -11.06 23.12
CA THR A 442 -8.57 -11.22 23.60
C THR A 442 -8.65 -11.06 25.12
N PHE A 443 -9.23 -9.95 25.57
CA PHE A 443 -9.37 -9.57 26.98
C PHE A 443 -10.39 -8.43 27.13
N PHE A 444 -10.71 -8.06 28.37
CA PHE A 444 -11.64 -6.97 28.67
C PHE A 444 -10.92 -5.83 29.37
N LEU A 445 -11.47 -4.61 29.23
CA LEU A 445 -11.01 -3.44 29.97
C LEU A 445 -12.08 -3.03 30.97
N GLU A 446 -11.71 -3.08 32.24
CA GLU A 446 -12.53 -2.68 33.38
C GLU A 446 -12.11 -1.30 33.87
N LYS A 447 -13.09 -0.46 34.18
CA LYS A 447 -12.89 0.82 34.85
C LYS A 447 -13.91 0.96 35.96
N ASP A 448 -13.46 1.34 37.14
CA ASP A 448 -14.30 1.51 38.34
C ASP A 448 -15.18 0.26 38.63
N GLY A 449 -14.60 -0.93 38.46
CA GLY A 449 -15.28 -2.21 38.69
C GLY A 449 -16.30 -2.61 37.61
N THR A 450 -16.38 -1.87 36.51
CA THR A 450 -17.29 -2.15 35.40
C THR A 450 -16.52 -2.43 34.11
N ILE A 451 -16.79 -3.57 33.47
CA ILE A 451 -16.30 -3.85 32.12
C ILE A 451 -17.00 -2.92 31.14
N THR A 452 -16.21 -2.10 30.45
CA THR A 452 -16.73 -1.09 29.50
C THR A 452 -16.26 -1.35 28.08
N HIS A 453 -15.13 -2.01 27.89
CA HIS A 453 -14.62 -2.38 26.58
C HIS A 453 -14.21 -3.84 26.53
N ALA A 454 -14.28 -4.41 25.33
CA ALA A 454 -13.69 -5.69 24.99
C ALA A 454 -12.63 -5.50 23.91
N VAL A 455 -11.52 -6.21 24.00
CA VAL A 455 -10.63 -6.44 22.87
C VAL A 455 -10.85 -7.88 22.45
N ILE A 456 -11.38 -8.11 21.24
CA ILE A 456 -11.66 -9.45 20.72
C ILE A 456 -10.89 -9.62 19.42
N ASN A 457 -9.96 -10.58 19.35
CA ASN A 457 -9.09 -10.78 18.20
C ASN A 457 -8.45 -9.46 17.71
N GLY A 458 -8.01 -8.59 18.64
CA GLY A 458 -7.38 -7.31 18.34
C GLY A 458 -8.29 -6.18 17.83
N PHE A 459 -9.61 -6.35 17.89
CA PHE A 459 -10.59 -5.29 17.67
C PHE A 459 -11.07 -4.74 19.00
N LEU A 460 -10.98 -3.42 19.18
CA LEU A 460 -11.51 -2.74 20.35
C LEU A 460 -13.01 -2.49 20.15
N LEU A 461 -13.80 -2.88 21.15
CA LEU A 461 -15.26 -2.73 21.18
C LEU A 461 -15.65 -1.96 22.43
N ASP A 462 -16.29 -0.81 22.26
CA ASP A 462 -16.97 -0.04 23.30
C ASP A 462 -18.35 -0.66 23.56
N LEU A 463 -18.49 -1.32 24.72
CA LEU A 463 -19.70 -2.07 25.06
C LEU A 463 -20.90 -1.17 25.41
N SER A 464 -20.71 0.15 25.48
CA SER A 464 -21.81 1.12 25.62
C SER A 464 -22.47 1.47 24.28
N LYS A 465 -21.84 1.12 23.15
CA LYS A 465 -22.31 1.42 21.80
C LYS A 465 -22.85 0.16 21.10
N PRO A 466 -23.73 0.30 20.10
CA PRO A 466 -24.16 -0.83 19.28
C PRO A 466 -22.95 -1.49 18.59
N LEU A 467 -22.82 -2.82 18.69
CA LEU A 467 -21.64 -3.55 18.20
C LEU A 467 -21.53 -3.53 16.68
N GLU A 468 -22.67 -3.56 16.00
CA GLU A 468 -22.79 -3.54 14.54
C GLU A 468 -22.29 -2.23 13.89
N GLN A 469 -22.05 -1.18 14.69
CA GLN A 469 -21.55 0.11 14.22
C GLN A 469 -20.05 0.31 14.45
N GLN A 470 -19.35 -0.68 15.02
CA GLN A 470 -17.96 -0.53 15.49
C GLN A 470 -16.90 -1.17 14.58
N GLY A 471 -17.28 -1.63 13.39
CA GLY A 471 -16.34 -2.16 12.40
C GLY A 471 -15.59 -3.41 12.89
N PHE A 472 -16.28 -4.28 13.62
CA PHE A 472 -15.72 -5.56 14.05
C PHE A 472 -15.37 -6.43 12.84
N GLY A 473 -14.15 -6.96 12.80
CA GLY A 473 -13.69 -7.80 11.69
C GLY A 473 -14.18 -9.24 11.82
N ASN A 474 -13.59 -9.99 12.75
CA ASN A 474 -13.98 -11.36 13.05
C ASN A 474 -13.41 -11.81 14.40
N ALA A 475 -14.04 -12.83 15.00
CA ALA A 475 -13.42 -13.68 16.00
C ALA A 475 -12.92 -14.98 15.35
N LEU A 476 -12.33 -15.86 16.16
CA LEU A 476 -11.71 -17.12 15.72
C LEU A 476 -12.53 -18.33 16.17
N ILE A 477 -12.51 -19.38 15.36
CA ILE A 477 -13.06 -20.69 15.70
C ILE A 477 -11.87 -21.59 16.05
N TYR A 478 -11.83 -22.09 17.29
CA TYR A 478 -10.82 -23.04 17.76
C TYR A 478 -11.43 -24.44 17.78
N ARG A 479 -10.66 -25.40 17.28
CA ARG A 479 -10.98 -26.83 17.25
C ARG A 479 -9.93 -27.56 18.08
#